data_AF-I3IM84-F1
#
_entry.id   AF-I3IM84-F1
#
_cell.length_a   1.000
_cell.length_b   1.000
_cell.length_c   1.000
_cell.angle_alpha   90.00
_cell.angle_beta   90.00
_cell.angle_gamma   90.00
#
_symmetry.space_group_name_H-M   'P 1'
#
loop_
_entity.id
_entity.type
_entity.pdbx_description
1 polymer ?
#
loop_
_entity_poly.entity_id
_entity_poly.type
_entity_poly.pdbx_seq_one_letter_code
_entity_poly.pdbx_strand_id
1 'polypeptide(L)'
;MEDKEAIAKELRSSKEFLNAIALNIEQAGDDRDVKKFNEVVGFCEQIIQIIQTYQIDKEVVFLECSCGKSYLSFAINYILSKRFSINTIFYGVDINQILIKKCNQTKDNLGYQNMHFINDRIINVQIEKPVDIVIALHACDIATDEAIAKGIKLGAKYIAVVPCCQNQIRNRLKIGHPLVNITDFGLLRYRFADILTEALRAQFLTGAGYYVKFTEVTSPKFTPKNLMIIARRKKGSKKYNMDKYKNLDEMFHTEFILQDYFSGYELR
;
A
#
# COMPACT_ATOMS: atom_id res chain seq x y z
N MET A 1 18.03 -6.96 12.57
CA MET A 1 17.26 -6.28 11.52
C MET A 1 17.67 -6.96 10.23
N GLU A 2 16.76 -7.66 9.55
CA GLU A 2 17.15 -8.26 8.27
C GLU A 2 17.49 -7.17 7.27
N ASP A 3 18.64 -7.33 6.62
CA ASP A 3 19.15 -6.39 5.65
C ASP A 3 18.42 -6.58 4.31
N LYS A 4 18.03 -5.47 3.69
CA LYS A 4 17.48 -5.40 2.33
C LYS A 4 18.27 -6.26 1.33
N GLU A 5 19.59 -6.35 1.51
CA GLU A 5 20.47 -7.21 0.71
C GLU A 5 20.17 -8.70 0.86
N ALA A 6 19.85 -9.16 2.08
CA ALA A 6 19.54 -10.56 2.35
C ALA A 6 18.23 -10.98 1.67
N ILE A 7 17.21 -10.12 1.70
CA ILE A 7 15.93 -10.32 1.00
C ILE A 7 16.16 -10.36 -0.51
N ALA A 8 16.95 -9.41 -1.04
CA ALA A 8 17.25 -9.35 -2.45
C ALA A 8 18.01 -10.60 -2.93
N LYS A 9 18.98 -11.08 -2.14
CA LYS A 9 19.74 -12.31 -2.41
C LYS A 9 18.82 -13.54 -2.42
N GLU A 10 17.90 -13.63 -1.46
CA GLU A 10 16.94 -14.72 -1.33
C GLU A 10 15.96 -14.77 -2.51
N LEU A 11 15.44 -13.63 -2.97
CA LEU A 11 14.59 -13.61 -4.17
C LEU A 11 15.38 -13.93 -5.44
N ARG A 12 16.61 -13.43 -5.57
CA ARG A 12 17.49 -13.70 -6.72
C ARG A 12 17.95 -15.15 -6.82
N SER A 13 18.06 -15.87 -5.70
CA SER A 13 18.49 -17.26 -5.71
C SER A 13 17.44 -18.18 -6.34
N SER A 14 16.16 -17.76 -6.38
CA SER A 14 15.06 -18.53 -6.94
C SER A 14 14.61 -17.98 -8.31
N LYS A 15 15.32 -18.40 -9.36
CA LYS A 15 14.94 -18.07 -10.75
C LYS A 15 13.56 -18.60 -11.11
N GLU A 16 13.21 -19.79 -10.63
CA GLU A 16 11.89 -20.40 -10.83
C GLU A 16 10.78 -19.49 -10.30
N PHE A 17 10.93 -18.96 -9.09
CA PHE A 17 9.97 -18.03 -8.49
C PHE A 17 9.86 -16.73 -9.29
N LEU A 18 10.98 -16.09 -9.63
CA LEU A 18 10.99 -14.84 -10.38
C LEU A 18 10.37 -15.00 -11.79
N ASN A 19 10.63 -16.13 -12.45
CA ASN A 19 10.02 -16.48 -13.71
C ASN A 19 8.50 -16.71 -13.57
N ALA A 20 8.06 -17.39 -12.51
CA ALA A 20 6.65 -17.69 -12.28
C ALA A 20 5.80 -16.41 -12.07
N ILE A 21 6.36 -15.39 -11.42
CA ILE A 21 5.69 -14.09 -11.25
C ILE A 21 5.93 -13.13 -12.43
N ALA A 22 6.71 -13.54 -13.44
CA ALA A 22 7.12 -12.73 -14.59
C ALA A 22 7.78 -11.40 -14.18
N LEU A 23 8.84 -11.51 -13.36
CA LEU A 23 9.73 -10.41 -12.97
C LEU A 23 11.16 -10.69 -13.44
N ASN A 24 11.52 -10.19 -14.63
CA ASN A 24 12.75 -10.55 -15.32
C ASN A 24 13.88 -9.55 -15.02
N ILE A 25 14.72 -9.87 -14.04
CA ILE A 25 15.80 -8.97 -13.58
C ILE A 25 17.19 -9.27 -14.18
N GLU A 26 17.32 -10.34 -14.97
CA GLU A 26 18.61 -10.78 -15.55
C GLU A 26 18.82 -10.32 -17.00
N GLN A 27 17.77 -9.87 -17.70
CA GLN A 27 17.90 -9.40 -19.08
C GLN A 27 18.45 -7.97 -19.12
N ALA A 28 19.60 -7.81 -19.79
CA ALA A 28 20.18 -6.50 -20.04
C ALA A 28 19.19 -5.64 -20.86
N GLY A 29 18.71 -4.55 -20.28
CA GLY A 29 17.85 -3.57 -20.94
C GLY A 29 16.46 -3.35 -20.32
N ASP A 30 16.00 -4.20 -19.39
CA ASP A 30 14.72 -3.99 -18.70
C ASP A 30 14.88 -3.27 -17.35
N ASP A 31 15.16 -1.96 -17.42
CA ASP A 31 15.22 -1.08 -16.23
C ASP A 31 13.92 -1.10 -15.41
N ARG A 32 12.77 -1.46 -16.02
CA ARG A 32 11.48 -1.43 -15.33
C ARG A 32 11.37 -2.56 -14.32
N ASP A 33 11.70 -3.78 -14.71
CA ASP A 33 11.63 -4.93 -13.82
C ASP A 33 12.68 -4.85 -12.71
N VAL A 34 13.87 -4.30 -12.99
CA VAL A 34 14.86 -3.99 -11.96
C VAL A 34 14.35 -2.95 -10.96
N LYS A 35 13.72 -1.86 -11.42
CA LYS A 35 13.11 -0.87 -10.52
C LYS A 35 12.00 -1.49 -9.69
N LYS A 36 11.10 -2.26 -10.32
CA LYS A 36 10.01 -2.98 -9.64
C LYS A 36 10.54 -3.94 -8.58
N PHE A 37 11.58 -4.70 -8.90
CA PHE A 37 12.22 -5.60 -7.95
C PHE A 37 12.74 -4.87 -6.71
N ASN A 38 13.40 -3.72 -6.89
CA ASN A 38 13.91 -2.92 -5.77
C ASN A 38 12.78 -2.32 -4.91
N GLU A 39 11.63 -1.98 -5.50
CA GLU A 39 10.43 -1.58 -4.76
C GLU A 39 9.86 -2.75 -3.94
N VAL A 40 9.75 -3.93 -4.55
CA VAL A 40 9.23 -5.15 -3.88
C VAL A 40 10.13 -5.56 -2.73
N VAL A 41 11.44 -5.59 -2.92
CA VAL A 41 12.43 -5.90 -1.87
C VAL A 41 12.31 -4.92 -0.70
N GLY A 42 12.26 -3.62 -1.01
CA GLY A 42 12.13 -2.58 0.00
C GLY A 42 10.81 -2.65 0.78
N PHE A 43 9.72 -3.02 0.11
CA PHE A 43 8.44 -3.23 0.78
C PHE A 43 8.49 -4.48 1.68
N CYS A 44 9.08 -5.58 1.21
CA CYS A 44 9.27 -6.80 2.01
C CYS A 44 10.06 -6.50 3.29
N GLU A 45 11.10 -5.68 3.22
CA GLU A 45 11.87 -5.25 4.39
C GLU A 45 10.98 -4.60 5.44
N GLN A 46 10.10 -3.66 5.04
CA GLN A 46 9.18 -2.99 5.96
C GLN A 46 8.17 -3.97 6.57
N ILE A 47 7.67 -4.93 5.80
CA ILE A 47 6.74 -5.96 6.29
C ILE A 47 7.43 -6.89 7.28
N ILE A 48 8.67 -7.29 7.03
CA ILE A 48 9.45 -8.12 7.98
C ILE A 48 9.67 -7.37 9.29
N GLN A 49 10.00 -6.07 9.24
CA GLN A 49 10.13 -5.25 10.46
C GLN A 49 8.81 -5.18 11.25
N ILE A 50 7.67 -4.99 10.56
CA ILE A 50 6.34 -5.02 11.18
C ILE A 50 6.10 -6.36 11.88
N ILE A 51 6.38 -7.45 11.15
CA ILE A 51 6.19 -8.82 11.61
C ILE A 51 7.05 -9.13 12.83
N GLN A 52 8.33 -8.79 12.81
CA GLN A 52 9.27 -9.05 13.91
C GLN A 52 8.92 -8.27 15.18
N THR A 53 8.23 -7.13 15.05
CA THR A 53 7.77 -6.34 16.20
C THR A 53 6.53 -6.97 16.86
N TYR A 54 5.81 -7.82 16.13
CA TYR A 54 4.67 -8.56 16.63
C TYR A 54 5.13 -9.96 17.04
N GLN A 55 4.82 -10.42 18.25
CA GLN A 55 4.87 -11.86 18.52
C GLN A 55 3.74 -12.49 17.68
N ILE A 56 4.13 -13.12 16.55
CA ILE A 56 3.18 -13.74 15.62
C ILE A 56 2.93 -15.16 16.10
N ASP A 57 1.96 -15.27 16.99
CA ASP A 57 1.57 -16.55 17.59
C ASP A 57 0.51 -17.27 16.73
N LYS A 58 0.08 -16.63 15.62
CA LYS A 58 -1.04 -17.07 14.79
C LYS A 58 -0.83 -16.73 13.31
N GLU A 59 -1.67 -17.32 12.46
CA GLU A 59 -1.78 -16.99 11.04
C GLU A 59 -1.96 -15.48 10.79
N VAL A 60 -1.21 -14.93 9.84
CA VAL A 60 -1.24 -13.51 9.46
C VAL A 60 -2.05 -13.33 8.18
N VAL A 61 -3.10 -12.52 8.24
CA VAL A 61 -3.97 -12.27 7.08
C VAL A 61 -3.64 -10.94 6.41
N PHE A 62 -3.28 -11.00 5.13
CA PHE A 62 -2.95 -9.87 4.28
C PHE A 62 -4.08 -9.56 3.30
N LEU A 63 -4.28 -8.27 3.03
CA LEU A 63 -5.12 -7.77 1.94
C LEU A 63 -4.31 -6.82 1.06
N GLU A 64 -4.01 -7.23 -0.16
CA GLU A 64 -3.35 -6.41 -1.19
C GLU A 64 -4.40 -5.70 -2.05
N CYS A 65 -4.43 -4.37 -1.97
CA CYS A 65 -5.38 -3.54 -2.70
C CYS A 65 -4.78 -3.09 -4.04
N SER A 66 -5.55 -3.18 -5.13
CA SER A 66 -5.06 -2.89 -6.49
C SER A 66 -3.82 -3.72 -6.83
N CYS A 67 -3.91 -5.04 -6.63
CA CYS A 67 -2.75 -5.91 -6.60
C CYS A 67 -2.03 -6.05 -7.96
N GLY A 68 -2.67 -5.74 -9.08
CA GLY A 68 -2.09 -5.91 -10.40
C GLY A 68 -1.61 -7.34 -10.63
N LYS A 69 -0.30 -7.52 -10.88
CA LYS A 69 0.36 -8.85 -11.00
C LYS A 69 0.73 -9.48 -9.64
N SER A 70 0.43 -8.81 -8.54
CA SER A 70 0.65 -9.26 -7.15
C SER A 70 2.10 -9.64 -6.83
N TYR A 71 3.07 -8.95 -7.45
CA TYR A 71 4.50 -9.13 -7.16
C TYR A 71 4.79 -9.05 -5.66
N LEU A 72 4.07 -8.18 -4.95
CA LEU A 72 4.27 -7.95 -3.52
C LEU A 72 3.78 -9.16 -2.69
N SER A 73 2.53 -9.59 -2.84
CA SER A 73 2.03 -10.74 -2.05
C SER A 73 2.79 -12.02 -2.35
N PHE A 74 3.16 -12.28 -3.62
CA PHE A 74 3.99 -13.43 -3.94
C PHE A 74 5.37 -13.37 -3.26
N ALA A 75 6.06 -12.23 -3.31
CA ALA A 75 7.37 -12.07 -2.71
C ALA A 75 7.33 -12.14 -1.17
N ILE A 76 6.33 -11.51 -0.54
CA ILE A 76 6.13 -11.59 0.90
C ILE A 76 5.82 -13.04 1.30
N ASN A 77 4.91 -13.73 0.60
CA ASN A 77 4.60 -15.14 0.87
C ASN A 77 5.85 -16.02 0.78
N TYR A 78 6.64 -15.84 -0.27
CA TYR A 78 7.90 -16.58 -0.47
C TYR A 78 8.87 -16.35 0.69
N ILE A 79 9.14 -15.09 1.06
CA ILE A 79 10.10 -14.76 2.12
C ILE A 79 9.61 -15.22 3.50
N LEU A 80 8.35 -14.97 3.85
CA LEU A 80 7.80 -15.32 5.16
C LEU A 80 7.70 -16.83 5.37
N SER A 81 7.34 -17.59 4.32
CA SER A 81 7.32 -19.04 4.39
C SER A 81 8.74 -19.62 4.49
N LYS A 82 9.67 -19.18 3.63
CA LYS A 82 11.02 -19.75 3.55
C LYS A 82 11.92 -19.39 4.73
N ARG A 83 11.90 -18.13 5.19
CA ARG A 83 12.83 -17.65 6.23
C ARG A 83 12.25 -17.66 7.63
N PHE A 84 10.93 -17.51 7.76
CA PHE A 84 10.31 -17.29 9.06
C PHE A 84 9.31 -18.37 9.47
N SER A 85 8.96 -19.31 8.56
CA SER A 85 7.94 -20.33 8.80
C SER A 85 6.62 -19.75 9.32
N ILE A 86 6.26 -18.54 8.86
CA ILE A 86 5.03 -17.86 9.28
C ILE A 86 3.89 -18.31 8.38
N ASN A 87 2.81 -18.79 9.00
CA ASN A 87 1.57 -19.08 8.30
C ASN A 87 0.90 -17.76 7.90
N THR A 88 0.57 -17.64 6.62
CA THR A 88 0.00 -16.42 6.05
C THR A 88 -1.18 -16.76 5.15
N ILE A 89 -2.13 -15.83 5.03
CA ILE A 89 -3.15 -15.86 3.98
C ILE A 89 -3.12 -14.53 3.26
N PHE A 90 -3.19 -14.56 1.94
CA PHE A 90 -3.25 -13.36 1.10
C PHE A 90 -4.57 -13.28 0.36
N TYR A 91 -5.19 -12.10 0.42
CA TYR A 91 -6.27 -11.70 -0.47
C TYR A 91 -5.74 -10.59 -1.40
N GLY A 92 -5.64 -10.86 -2.70
CA GLY A 92 -5.30 -9.85 -3.70
C GLY A 92 -6.55 -9.39 -4.46
N VAL A 93 -6.80 -8.09 -4.50
CA VAL A 93 -8.00 -7.52 -5.14
C VAL A 93 -7.61 -6.57 -6.27
N ASP A 94 -8.19 -6.76 -7.44
CA ASP A 94 -8.02 -5.88 -8.59
C ASP A 94 -9.24 -5.91 -9.52
N ILE A 95 -9.58 -4.77 -10.11
CA ILE A 95 -10.67 -4.65 -11.08
C ILE A 95 -10.33 -5.30 -12.44
N ASN A 96 -9.04 -5.51 -12.72
CA ASN A 96 -8.58 -6.08 -13.98
C ASN A 96 -8.66 -7.62 -13.96
N GLN A 97 -9.70 -8.16 -14.59
CA GLN A 97 -9.95 -9.60 -14.67
C GLN A 97 -8.80 -10.38 -15.32
N ILE A 98 -8.09 -9.79 -16.30
CA ILE A 98 -6.96 -10.44 -16.96
C ILE A 98 -5.80 -10.63 -15.98
N LEU A 99 -5.52 -9.62 -15.15
CA LEU A 99 -4.47 -9.72 -14.14
C LEU A 99 -4.84 -10.71 -13.02
N ILE A 100 -6.10 -10.72 -12.59
CA ILE A 100 -6.59 -11.71 -11.61
C ILE A 100 -6.48 -13.14 -12.14
N LYS A 101 -6.82 -13.39 -13.42
CA LYS A 101 -6.60 -14.71 -14.04
C LYS A 101 -5.13 -15.11 -14.05
N LYS A 102 -4.22 -14.18 -14.36
CA LYS A 102 -2.77 -14.43 -14.31
C LYS A 102 -2.29 -14.72 -12.90
N CYS A 103 -2.75 -13.98 -11.89
CA CYS A 103 -2.39 -14.24 -10.50
C CYS A 103 -2.87 -15.63 -10.05
N ASN A 104 -4.08 -16.05 -10.45
CA ASN A 104 -4.57 -17.39 -10.17
C ASN A 104 -3.70 -18.48 -10.84
N GLN A 105 -3.33 -18.31 -12.11
CA GLN A 105 -2.39 -19.22 -12.78
C GLN A 105 -1.03 -19.28 -12.08
N THR A 106 -0.47 -18.12 -11.71
CA THR A 106 0.81 -18.06 -11.00
C THR A 106 0.75 -18.76 -9.64
N LYS A 107 -0.30 -18.55 -8.83
CA LYS A 107 -0.41 -19.28 -7.55
C LYS A 107 -0.55 -20.78 -7.74
N ASP A 108 -1.26 -21.23 -8.78
CA ASP A 108 -1.46 -22.66 -9.05
C ASP A 108 -0.13 -23.30 -9.50
N ASN A 109 0.63 -22.61 -10.36
CA ASN A 109 1.96 -23.04 -10.79
C ASN A 109 2.96 -23.13 -9.63
N LEU A 110 2.84 -22.22 -8.65
CA LEU A 110 3.67 -22.21 -7.44
C LEU A 110 3.14 -23.14 -6.34
N GLY A 111 1.98 -23.79 -6.53
CA GLY A 111 1.34 -24.64 -5.53
C GLY A 111 0.82 -23.90 -4.29
N TYR A 112 0.61 -22.58 -4.37
CA TYR A 112 0.18 -21.75 -3.24
C TYR A 112 -1.34 -21.83 -3.03
N GLN A 113 -1.74 -22.51 -1.96
CA GLN A 113 -3.15 -22.66 -1.55
C GLN A 113 -3.63 -21.52 -0.63
N ASN A 114 -2.71 -20.75 -0.08
CA ASN A 114 -2.98 -19.69 0.89
C ASN A 114 -3.19 -18.31 0.26
N MET A 115 -3.40 -18.25 -1.05
CA MET A 115 -3.57 -17.00 -1.80
C MET A 115 -4.89 -17.01 -2.57
N HIS A 116 -5.66 -15.94 -2.42
CA HIS A 116 -6.99 -15.79 -3.01
C HIS A 116 -7.05 -14.47 -3.80
N PHE A 117 -7.37 -14.56 -5.10
CA PHE A 117 -7.44 -13.39 -5.97
C PHE A 117 -8.87 -13.09 -6.40
N ILE A 118 -9.33 -11.87 -6.12
CA ILE A 118 -10.72 -11.44 -6.26
C ILE A 118 -10.79 -10.33 -7.32
N ASN A 119 -11.66 -10.52 -8.32
CA ASN A 119 -11.90 -9.51 -9.33
C ASN A 119 -13.08 -8.61 -8.92
N ASP A 120 -12.77 -7.51 -8.23
CA ASP A 120 -13.75 -6.50 -7.80
C ASP A 120 -13.02 -5.21 -7.41
N ARG A 121 -13.77 -4.15 -7.10
CA ARG A 121 -13.27 -2.95 -6.45
C ARG A 121 -13.12 -3.22 -4.95
N ILE A 122 -12.00 -2.79 -4.37
CA ILE A 122 -11.63 -3.10 -2.99
C ILE A 122 -12.69 -2.70 -1.95
N ILE A 123 -13.42 -1.60 -2.20
CA ILE A 123 -14.44 -1.13 -1.27
C ILE A 123 -15.60 -2.13 -1.10
N ASN A 124 -15.91 -2.90 -2.15
CA ASN A 124 -17.03 -3.85 -2.19
C ASN A 124 -16.70 -5.20 -1.55
N VAL A 125 -15.42 -5.60 -1.58
CA VAL A 125 -14.99 -6.96 -1.21
C VAL A 125 -15.24 -7.25 0.27
N GLN A 126 -15.93 -8.34 0.58
CA GLN A 126 -16.02 -8.85 1.95
C GLN A 126 -14.95 -9.91 2.19
N ILE A 127 -14.21 -9.78 3.29
CA ILE A 127 -13.21 -10.76 3.71
C ILE A 127 -13.68 -11.33 5.04
N GLU A 128 -13.92 -12.64 5.08
CA GLU A 128 -14.43 -13.33 6.28
C GLU A 128 -13.40 -13.39 7.39
N LYS A 129 -12.11 -13.54 7.03
CA LYS A 129 -11.02 -13.58 7.98
C LYS A 129 -10.66 -12.17 8.48
N PRO A 130 -10.38 -11.98 9.77
CA PRO A 130 -9.88 -10.71 10.29
C PRO A 130 -8.55 -10.33 9.64
N VAL A 131 -8.54 -9.29 8.81
CA VAL A 131 -7.33 -8.81 8.12
C VAL A 131 -6.38 -8.16 9.12
N ASP A 132 -5.15 -8.67 9.21
CA ASP A 132 -4.11 -8.09 10.07
C ASP A 132 -3.39 -6.93 9.38
N ILE A 133 -3.05 -7.09 8.09
CA ILE A 133 -2.23 -6.12 7.35
C ILE A 133 -2.86 -5.81 5.99
N VAL A 134 -3.15 -4.54 5.75
CA VAL A 134 -3.51 -4.03 4.41
C VAL A 134 -2.27 -3.47 3.73
N ILE A 135 -2.02 -3.88 2.49
CA ILE A 135 -0.88 -3.43 1.68
C ILE A 135 -1.34 -2.86 0.33
N ALA A 136 -0.63 -1.87 -0.18
CA ALA A 136 -0.77 -1.40 -1.56
C ALA A 136 0.53 -0.80 -2.08
N LEU A 137 0.94 -1.18 -3.29
CA LEU A 137 2.12 -0.64 -3.96
C LEU A 137 1.69 0.00 -5.29
N HIS A 138 1.74 1.34 -5.35
CA HIS A 138 1.27 2.13 -6.49
C HIS A 138 -0.22 2.01 -6.79
N ALA A 139 -1.06 1.93 -5.75
CA ALA A 139 -2.49 2.19 -5.91
C ALA A 139 -2.67 3.68 -6.23
N CYS A 140 -2.92 4.03 -7.49
CA CYS A 140 -2.88 5.43 -7.91
C CYS A 140 -4.16 6.22 -7.60
N ASP A 141 -3.97 7.50 -7.27
CA ASP A 141 -5.03 8.46 -7.00
C ASP A 141 -5.96 7.93 -5.89
N ILE A 142 -7.26 7.85 -6.19
CA ILE A 142 -8.31 7.37 -5.30
C ILE A 142 -8.14 5.93 -4.82
N ALA A 143 -7.39 5.10 -5.53
CA ALA A 143 -7.20 3.70 -5.15
C ALA A 143 -6.42 3.57 -3.82
N THR A 144 -5.49 4.50 -3.53
CA THR A 144 -4.84 4.54 -2.21
C THR A 144 -5.86 4.91 -1.12
N ASP A 145 -6.77 5.85 -1.39
CA ASP A 145 -7.79 6.27 -0.43
C ASP A 145 -8.77 5.13 -0.14
N GLU A 146 -9.16 4.37 -1.15
CA GLU A 146 -9.96 3.17 -0.98
C GLU A 146 -9.24 2.09 -0.13
N ALA A 147 -7.94 1.89 -0.36
CA ALA A 147 -7.14 0.96 0.43
C ALA A 147 -7.06 1.37 1.91
N ILE A 148 -6.83 2.66 2.17
CA ILE A 148 -6.83 3.23 3.52
C ILE A 148 -8.21 3.08 4.17
N ALA A 149 -9.27 3.47 3.46
CA ALA A 149 -10.64 3.37 3.95
C ALA A 149 -10.99 1.92 4.29
N LYS A 150 -10.62 0.96 3.42
CA LYS A 150 -10.85 -0.46 3.64
C LYS A 150 -10.10 -0.97 4.87
N GLY A 151 -8.83 -0.60 5.02
CA GLY A 151 -8.04 -0.99 6.18
C GLY A 151 -8.59 -0.47 7.51
N ILE A 152 -9.08 0.77 7.53
CA ILE A 152 -9.73 1.35 8.73
C ILE A 152 -11.04 0.60 9.02
N LYS A 153 -11.89 0.37 8.01
CA LYS A 153 -13.18 -0.33 8.17
C LYS A 153 -13.03 -1.77 8.66
N LEU A 154 -12.01 -2.47 8.18
CA LEU A 154 -11.66 -3.81 8.64
C LEU A 154 -10.98 -3.81 10.02
N GLY A 155 -10.60 -2.64 10.53
CA GLY A 155 -9.86 -2.52 11.78
C GLY A 155 -8.48 -3.16 11.72
N ALA A 156 -7.84 -3.17 10.54
CA ALA A 156 -6.55 -3.79 10.30
C ALA A 156 -5.50 -3.28 11.29
N LYS A 157 -4.63 -4.16 11.77
CA LYS A 157 -3.56 -3.78 12.72
C LYS A 157 -2.56 -2.86 12.06
N TYR A 158 -2.26 -3.10 10.78
CA TYR A 158 -1.36 -2.28 9.97
C TYR A 158 -1.98 -1.96 8.62
N ILE A 159 -1.70 -0.75 8.14
CA ILE A 159 -1.96 -0.30 6.77
C ILE A 159 -0.63 0.23 6.23
N ALA A 160 -0.15 -0.35 5.15
CA ALA A 160 1.15 -0.06 4.55
C ALA A 160 0.93 0.26 3.06
N VAL A 161 1.07 1.53 2.67
CA VAL A 161 0.76 1.97 1.30
C VAL A 161 1.89 2.81 0.72
N VAL A 162 2.19 2.61 -0.56
CA VAL A 162 3.12 3.44 -1.35
C VAL A 162 2.30 4.17 -2.41
N PRO A 163 1.96 5.46 -2.21
CA PRO A 163 1.12 6.19 -3.14
C PRO A 163 1.90 6.72 -4.35
N CYS A 164 1.28 6.72 -5.54
CA CYS A 164 1.93 7.13 -6.80
C CYS A 164 1.43 8.45 -7.38
N CYS A 165 0.11 8.65 -7.46
CA CYS A 165 -0.48 9.77 -8.21
C CYS A 165 -1.52 10.48 -7.35
N GLN A 166 -1.58 11.81 -7.45
CA GLN A 166 -2.50 12.65 -6.65
C GLN A 166 -3.28 13.61 -7.56
N ASN A 167 -4.06 13.06 -8.49
CA ASN A 167 -4.75 13.88 -9.49
C ASN A 167 -5.90 14.67 -8.87
N GLN A 168 -6.58 14.10 -7.85
CA GLN A 168 -7.68 14.77 -7.15
C GLN A 168 -7.25 16.15 -6.67
N ILE A 169 -6.22 16.21 -5.81
CA ILE A 169 -5.74 17.47 -5.23
C ILE A 169 -5.06 18.35 -6.27
N ARG A 170 -4.28 17.77 -7.18
CA ARG A 170 -3.62 18.54 -8.25
C ARG A 170 -4.60 19.33 -9.11
N ASN A 171 -5.80 18.80 -9.33
CA ASN A 171 -6.84 19.48 -10.10
C ASN A 171 -7.51 20.64 -9.35
N ARG A 172 -7.47 20.64 -8.02
CA ARG A 172 -8.02 21.69 -7.15
C ARG A 172 -7.05 22.87 -6.94
N LEU A 173 -5.75 22.64 -7.07
CA LEU A 173 -4.70 23.66 -6.95
C LEU A 173 -4.53 24.50 -8.23
N LYS A 174 -5.63 25.10 -8.71
CA LYS A 174 -5.69 25.93 -9.92
C LYS A 174 -6.11 27.36 -9.58
N ILE A 175 -6.34 28.17 -10.63
CA ILE A 175 -6.79 29.57 -10.54
C ILE A 175 -7.95 29.70 -9.54
N GLY A 176 -7.80 30.63 -8.59
CA GLY A 176 -8.76 30.87 -7.50
C GLY A 176 -8.38 30.23 -6.16
N HIS A 177 -7.40 29.32 -6.11
CA HIS A 177 -6.92 28.75 -4.86
C HIS A 177 -5.93 29.69 -4.14
N PRO A 178 -5.92 29.81 -2.79
CA PRO A 178 -5.00 30.70 -2.07
C PRO A 178 -3.51 30.48 -2.35
N LEU A 179 -3.14 29.25 -2.75
CA LEU A 179 -1.76 28.89 -3.11
C LEU A 179 -1.44 29.00 -4.61
N VAL A 180 -2.34 29.56 -5.43
CA VAL A 180 -2.19 29.60 -6.88
C VAL A 180 -0.81 30.10 -7.31
N ASN A 181 -0.30 31.19 -6.71
CA ASN A 181 1.00 31.77 -7.03
C ASN A 181 2.20 30.82 -6.82
N ILE A 182 2.09 29.86 -5.89
CA ILE A 182 3.12 28.82 -5.67
C ILE A 182 2.90 27.65 -6.64
N THR A 183 1.63 27.34 -6.91
CA THR A 183 1.22 26.19 -7.72
C THR A 183 1.02 26.49 -9.21
N ASP A 184 1.32 27.71 -9.69
CA ASP A 184 1.21 28.06 -11.10
C ASP A 184 2.25 27.34 -11.96
N PHE A 185 3.37 26.98 -11.35
CA PHE A 185 4.43 26.20 -11.96
C PHE A 185 4.10 24.71 -11.88
N GLY A 186 3.95 24.03 -13.01
CA GLY A 186 3.48 22.64 -13.07
C GLY A 186 4.23 21.66 -12.17
N LEU A 187 5.56 21.78 -12.07
CA LEU A 187 6.38 20.95 -11.18
C LEU A 187 6.12 21.24 -9.69
N LEU A 188 5.95 22.52 -9.32
CA LEU A 188 5.62 22.89 -7.95
C LEU A 188 4.21 22.46 -7.58
N ARG A 189 3.24 22.61 -8.50
CA ARG A 189 1.88 22.08 -8.34
C ARG A 189 1.90 20.58 -8.06
N TYR A 190 2.68 19.83 -8.82
CA TYR A 190 2.79 18.39 -8.67
C TYR A 190 3.37 18.01 -7.30
N ARG A 191 4.51 18.60 -6.90
CA ARG A 191 5.13 18.31 -5.61
C ARG A 191 4.29 18.76 -4.42
N PHE A 192 3.60 19.89 -4.54
CA PHE A 192 2.73 20.38 -3.49
C PHE A 192 1.49 19.50 -3.34
N ALA A 193 0.85 19.11 -4.46
CA ALA A 193 -0.26 18.15 -4.44
C ALA A 193 0.15 16.82 -3.80
N ASP A 194 1.36 16.34 -4.10
CA ASP A 194 1.93 15.16 -3.46
C ASP A 194 1.98 15.31 -1.94
N ILE A 195 2.66 16.35 -1.44
CA ILE A 195 2.81 16.57 0.01
C ILE A 195 1.46 16.76 0.71
N LEU A 196 0.57 17.57 0.13
CA LEU A 196 -0.72 17.86 0.73
C LEU A 196 -1.60 16.61 0.81
N THR A 197 -1.63 15.80 -0.25
CA THR A 197 -2.44 14.57 -0.26
C THR A 197 -1.95 13.56 0.77
N GLU A 198 -0.63 13.40 0.89
CA GLU A 198 -0.03 12.49 1.88
C GLU A 198 -0.24 13.00 3.32
N ALA A 199 -0.20 14.32 3.53
CA ALA A 199 -0.54 14.93 4.82
C ALA A 199 -2.02 14.71 5.18
N LEU A 200 -2.95 14.86 4.25
CA LEU A 200 -4.38 14.58 4.45
C LEU A 200 -4.61 13.12 4.83
N ARG A 201 -4.02 12.17 4.10
CA ARG A 201 -4.08 10.73 4.42
C ARG A 201 -3.53 10.43 5.81
N ALA A 202 -2.39 10.99 6.17
CA ALA A 202 -1.77 10.77 7.47
C ALA A 202 -2.56 11.40 8.63
N GLN A 203 -3.11 12.61 8.46
CA GLN A 203 -3.99 13.20 9.47
C GLN A 203 -5.28 12.40 9.61
N PHE A 204 -5.87 11.93 8.51
CA PHE A 204 -7.06 11.08 8.54
C PHE A 204 -6.79 9.77 9.30
N LEU A 205 -5.71 9.06 8.96
CA LEU A 205 -5.29 7.83 9.67
C LEU A 205 -5.02 8.09 11.15
N THR A 206 -4.37 9.21 11.49
CA THR A 206 -4.06 9.58 12.87
C THR A 206 -5.33 9.81 13.68
N GLY A 207 -6.29 10.54 13.07
CA GLY A 207 -7.61 10.78 13.63
C GLY A 207 -8.47 9.52 13.70
N ALA A 208 -8.22 8.56 12.80
CA ALA A 208 -8.81 7.23 12.78
C ALA A 208 -8.23 6.25 13.82
N GLY A 209 -7.37 6.73 14.73
CA GLY A 209 -6.82 5.91 15.80
C GLY A 209 -5.58 5.11 15.40
N TYR A 210 -4.83 5.54 14.37
CA TYR A 210 -3.55 4.95 14.00
C TYR A 210 -2.37 5.83 14.45
N TYR A 211 -1.24 5.19 14.77
CA TYR A 211 0.07 5.82 14.72
C TYR A 211 0.56 5.79 13.27
N VAL A 212 0.98 6.93 12.73
CA VAL A 212 1.43 7.01 11.32
C VAL A 212 2.92 7.34 11.28
N LYS A 213 3.66 6.60 10.46
CA LYS A 213 5.07 6.81 10.13
C LYS A 213 5.21 6.93 8.61
N PHE A 214 6.01 7.89 8.18
CA PHE A 214 6.52 7.95 6.81
C PHE A 214 7.90 7.32 6.72
N THR A 215 8.15 6.60 5.63
CA THR A 215 9.48 6.05 5.32
C THR A 215 9.66 5.95 3.81
N GLU A 216 10.85 5.58 3.36
CA GLU A 216 11.11 5.35 1.94
C GLU A 216 11.11 3.85 1.66
N VAL A 217 10.31 3.40 0.69
CA VAL A 217 10.32 1.99 0.27
C VAL A 217 11.66 1.65 -0.40
N THR A 218 12.21 2.58 -1.18
CA THR A 218 13.49 2.39 -1.85
C THR A 218 14.15 3.70 -2.22
N SER A 219 15.39 3.64 -2.72
CA SER A 219 16.11 4.84 -3.14
C SER A 219 15.34 5.58 -4.24
N PRO A 220 15.30 6.93 -4.22
CA PRO A 220 14.67 7.72 -5.27
C PRO A 220 15.30 7.52 -6.65
N LYS A 221 16.49 6.92 -6.73
CA LYS A 221 17.13 6.48 -7.98
C LYS A 221 16.31 5.42 -8.72
N PHE A 222 15.60 4.56 -8.00
CA PHE A 222 14.78 3.51 -8.61
C PHE A 222 13.37 3.99 -8.92
N THR A 223 12.78 4.80 -8.03
CA THR A 223 11.45 5.38 -8.23
C THR A 223 11.35 6.73 -7.52
N PRO A 224 10.89 7.80 -8.19
CA PRO A 224 10.63 9.07 -7.51
C PRO A 224 9.40 9.00 -6.59
N LYS A 225 8.59 7.94 -6.69
CA LYS A 225 7.42 7.66 -5.84
C LYS A 225 7.79 6.62 -4.81
N ASN A 226 8.71 7.01 -3.93
CA ASN A 226 9.30 6.13 -2.93
C ASN A 226 8.73 6.32 -1.52
N LEU A 227 7.86 7.29 -1.29
CA LEU A 227 7.27 7.53 0.03
C LEU A 227 6.26 6.44 0.37
N MET A 228 6.40 5.87 1.56
CA MET A 228 5.52 4.86 2.12
C MET A 228 4.89 5.37 3.41
N ILE A 229 3.56 5.23 3.51
CA ILE A 229 2.82 5.40 4.76
C ILE A 229 2.73 4.04 5.44
N ILE A 230 3.17 3.97 6.70
CA ILE A 230 2.92 2.85 7.59
C ILE A 230 2.07 3.35 8.75
N ALA A 231 0.84 2.83 8.85
CA ALA A 231 -0.08 3.14 9.92
C ALA A 231 -0.31 1.91 10.80
N ARG A 232 -0.07 2.04 12.11
CA ARG A 232 -0.29 1.00 13.11
C ARG A 232 -1.45 1.37 14.03
N ARG A 233 -2.44 0.50 14.18
CA ARG A 233 -3.60 0.74 15.05
C ARG A 233 -3.18 0.94 16.51
N LYS A 234 -3.74 1.97 17.17
CA LYS A 234 -3.52 2.25 18.60
C LYS A 234 -4.29 1.24 19.46
N LYS A 235 -3.68 0.74 20.53
CA LYS A 235 -4.38 -0.09 21.53
C LYS A 235 -5.34 0.80 22.34
N GLY A 236 -6.58 0.35 22.56
CA GLY A 236 -7.54 1.01 23.47
C GLY A 236 -8.14 2.35 23.00
N SER A 237 -7.75 2.86 21.83
CA SER A 237 -8.28 4.11 21.28
C SER A 237 -9.65 3.86 20.64
N LYS A 238 -10.73 4.22 21.33
CA LYS A 238 -12.07 4.29 20.71
C LYS A 238 -12.40 5.67 20.12
N LYS A 239 -11.79 6.74 20.64
CA LYS A 239 -12.19 8.10 20.27
C LYS A 239 -11.48 8.55 18.99
N TYR A 240 -12.24 8.68 17.91
CA TYR A 240 -11.82 9.34 16.69
C TYR A 240 -11.64 10.85 16.94
N ASN A 241 -10.55 11.44 16.45
CA ASN A 241 -10.35 12.90 16.46
C ASN A 241 -9.92 13.35 15.07
N MET A 242 -10.86 13.92 14.33
CA MET A 242 -10.64 14.38 12.96
C MET A 242 -10.32 15.88 12.86
N ASP A 243 -10.12 16.60 13.96
CA ASP A 243 -9.98 18.07 13.95
C ASP A 243 -8.78 18.52 13.10
N LYS A 244 -7.62 17.85 13.25
CA LYS A 244 -6.43 18.17 12.44
C LYS A 244 -6.63 17.89 10.95
N TYR A 245 -7.35 16.82 10.62
CA TYR A 245 -7.68 16.50 9.24
C TYR A 245 -8.65 17.54 8.66
N LYS A 246 -9.74 17.85 9.37
CA LYS A 246 -10.75 18.85 8.95
C LYS A 246 -10.13 20.22 8.77
N ASN A 247 -9.33 20.69 9.73
CA ASN A 247 -8.64 21.97 9.62
C ASN A 247 -7.73 22.02 8.39
N LEU A 248 -7.06 20.91 8.04
CA LEU A 248 -6.20 20.83 6.87
C LEU A 248 -7.00 20.81 5.56
N ASP A 249 -8.10 20.04 5.52
CA ASP A 249 -9.00 19.93 4.37
C ASP A 249 -9.70 21.27 4.08
N GLU A 250 -10.15 21.97 5.12
CA GLU A 250 -10.77 23.30 5.05
C GLU A 250 -9.77 24.38 4.64
N MET A 251 -8.58 24.41 5.26
CA MET A 251 -7.54 25.41 4.96
C MET A 251 -7.09 25.40 3.49
N PHE A 252 -7.13 24.24 2.83
CA PHE A 252 -6.75 24.08 1.44
C PHE A 252 -7.92 23.75 0.50
N HIS A 253 -9.17 23.86 0.97
CA HIS A 253 -10.39 23.63 0.20
C HIS A 253 -10.31 22.35 -0.67
N THR A 254 -9.83 21.25 -0.10
CA THR A 254 -9.45 20.07 -0.89
C THR A 254 -10.60 19.17 -1.29
N GLU A 255 -11.71 19.20 -0.55
CA GLU A 255 -12.85 18.27 -0.73
C GLU A 255 -12.34 16.82 -0.85
N PHE A 256 -11.49 16.41 0.11
CA PHE A 256 -10.74 15.18 -0.02
C PHE A 256 -11.64 13.94 0.11
N ILE A 257 -11.56 13.01 -0.85
CA ILE A 257 -12.58 11.96 -1.02
C ILE A 257 -12.51 10.85 0.04
N LEU A 258 -11.38 10.74 0.75
CA LEU A 258 -11.22 9.71 1.78
C LEU A 258 -12.32 9.77 2.85
N GLN A 259 -12.79 10.97 3.20
CA GLN A 259 -13.87 11.14 4.18
C GLN A 259 -15.22 10.60 3.70
N ASP A 260 -15.47 10.62 2.39
CA ASP A 260 -16.75 10.23 1.80
C ASP A 260 -17.04 8.74 2.00
N TYR A 261 -15.98 7.94 2.15
CA TYR A 261 -16.12 6.52 2.49
C TYR A 261 -16.67 6.27 3.90
N PHE A 262 -16.77 7.31 4.75
CA PHE A 262 -17.25 7.22 6.12
C PHE A 262 -18.55 8.01 6.35
N SER A 263 -19.08 8.68 5.33
CA SER A 263 -20.40 9.30 5.37
C SER A 263 -21.48 8.26 5.72
N GLY A 264 -22.13 8.40 6.87
CA GLY A 264 -23.14 7.46 7.38
C GLY A 264 -22.60 6.40 8.37
N TYR A 265 -21.28 6.30 8.54
CA TYR A 265 -20.66 5.63 9.67
C TYR A 265 -20.29 6.71 10.69
N GLU A 266 -20.99 6.79 11.82
CA GLU A 266 -20.48 7.58 12.94
C GLU A 266 -19.15 6.97 13.35
N LEU A 267 -18.06 7.69 13.09
CA LEU A 267 -16.74 7.44 13.66
C LEU A 267 -16.84 7.67 15.18
N ARG A 268 -17.47 6.74 15.90
CA ARG A 268 -17.66 6.75 17.36
C ARG A 268 -16.40 6.33 18.09
#